data_AF-N8WDN7-F1
#
_entry.id   AF-N8WDN7-F1
#
_cell.length_a   1.000
_cell.length_b   1.000
_cell.length_c   1.000
_cell.angle_alpha   90.00
_cell.angle_beta   90.00
_cell.angle_gamma   90.00
#
_symmetry.space_group_name_H-M   'P 1'
#
loop_
_entity.id
_entity.type
_entity.pdbx_description
1 polymer ?
#
loop_
_entity_poly.entity_id
_entity_poly.type
_entity_poly.pdbx_seq_one_letter_code
_entity_poly.pdbx_strand_id
1 'polypeptide(L)'
;MNDKIITPLEKLQENMNAGGGIAGYDYQFYYFLYCLLELKTGEEVGFEAKEDVHVTSKNGQTILSQVKHTISENNKGEKINLTDSDDDLWKTLYNWVEFINAQKLDEKENFVLNHRFILITNKTIGENSLASKFGDFLLETKAIEEIRKLCGKTKSPETKKYMSNFLALDAKILSLFFKRIEVVSEKEPIIEKLKNKVKERMNGSVFYLEAYRKLSSSVFDDKYLDLTIKKSFTVSHDDFFEKYNNCFNRAYMEGTLAMPDRELEIIYPFDLENQKFIKQLVDIDFIEVNNTRKIKDMTTIMLNFLNCINYWKENHLIVSSDVEDLYDESVYVWENEFEEKFDEIKILLREIDDVRDDEINKKINKSARELVNSVRKLKVKIQNREEFSPKLSNGCFYYLSDLLRIGWHYDWEDKYR
;
A
#
# COMPACT_ATOMS: atom_id res chain seq x y z
N MET A 1 22.65 36.55 -20.88
CA MET A 1 21.24 36.25 -20.52
C MET A 1 20.40 37.23 -21.31
N ASN A 2 19.57 36.74 -22.24
CA ASN A 2 18.62 37.60 -22.94
C ASN A 2 17.52 37.92 -21.94
N ASP A 3 17.47 39.17 -21.47
CA ASP A 3 16.30 39.67 -20.75
C ASP A 3 15.12 39.63 -21.72
N LYS A 4 14.26 38.62 -21.53
CA LYS A 4 13.03 38.47 -22.29
C LYS A 4 12.19 39.72 -22.00
N ILE A 5 12.03 40.60 -22.99
CA ILE A 5 11.21 41.80 -22.83
C ILE A 5 9.75 41.33 -22.71
N ILE A 6 9.25 41.30 -21.47
CA ILE A 6 7.86 40.96 -21.15
C ILE A 6 6.96 42.09 -21.64
N THR A 7 6.00 41.76 -22.48
CA THR A 7 4.99 42.71 -22.99
C THR A 7 4.02 43.13 -21.88
N PRO A 8 3.36 44.30 -22.00
CA PRO A 8 2.32 44.71 -21.05
C PRO A 8 1.19 43.67 -20.89
N LEU A 9 0.86 42.94 -21.97
CA LEU A 9 -0.12 41.85 -21.95
C LEU A 9 0.38 40.66 -21.11
N GLU A 10 1.62 40.22 -21.31
CA GLU A 10 2.22 39.12 -20.53
C GLU A 10 2.26 39.48 -19.04
N LYS A 11 2.60 40.73 -18.69
CA LYS A 11 2.59 41.19 -17.29
C LYS A 11 1.18 41.21 -16.67
N LEU A 12 0.17 41.59 -17.45
CA LEU A 12 -1.24 41.51 -17.04
C LEU A 12 -1.68 40.05 -16.85
N GLN A 13 -1.29 39.16 -17.77
CA GLN A 13 -1.59 37.72 -17.69
C GLN A 13 -0.90 37.04 -16.50
N GLU A 14 0.34 37.41 -16.18
CA GLU A 14 1.05 36.96 -14.98
C GLU A 14 0.33 37.40 -13.70
N ASN A 15 -0.13 38.64 -13.62
CA ASN A 15 -0.89 39.12 -12.47
C ASN A 15 -2.27 38.46 -12.31
N MET A 16 -2.87 38.00 -13.41
CA MET A 16 -4.13 37.23 -13.41
C MET A 16 -3.92 35.73 -13.19
N ASN A 17 -2.67 35.26 -13.10
CA ASN A 17 -2.36 33.84 -12.96
C ASN A 17 -2.73 33.34 -11.55
N ALA A 18 -3.67 32.40 -11.47
CA ALA A 18 -4.10 31.78 -10.22
C ALA A 18 -3.30 30.52 -9.84
N GLY A 19 -2.29 30.14 -10.62
CA GLY A 19 -1.57 28.86 -10.48
C GLY A 19 -0.96 28.64 -9.09
N GLY A 20 -0.40 29.68 -8.46
CA GLY A 20 0.12 29.60 -7.09
C GLY A 20 -0.97 29.34 -6.05
N GLY A 21 -2.14 29.96 -6.22
CA GLY A 21 -3.30 29.74 -5.35
C GLY A 21 -3.85 28.32 -5.51
N ILE A 22 -4.02 27.85 -6.74
CA ILE A 22 -4.46 26.49 -7.06
C ILE A 22 -3.50 25.45 -6.45
N ALA A 23 -2.19 25.63 -6.64
CA ALA A 23 -1.19 24.75 -6.04
C ALA A 23 -1.26 24.73 -4.51
N GLY A 24 -1.59 25.85 -3.87
CA GLY A 24 -1.84 25.93 -2.43
C GLY A 24 -3.01 25.09 -1.97
N TYR A 25 -4.17 25.23 -2.64
CA TYR A 25 -5.36 24.44 -2.34
C TYR A 25 -5.18 22.94 -2.63
N ASP A 26 -4.51 22.59 -3.73
CA ASP A 26 -4.19 21.20 -4.05
C ASP A 26 -3.26 20.59 -2.99
N TYR A 27 -2.30 21.36 -2.47
CA TYR A 27 -1.41 20.90 -1.40
C TYR A 27 -2.18 20.62 -0.10
N GLN A 28 -3.18 21.44 0.26
CA GLN A 28 -4.06 21.14 1.40
C GLN A 28 -4.76 19.79 1.21
N PHE A 29 -5.24 19.50 0.01
CA PHE A 29 -5.88 18.21 -0.29
C PHE A 29 -4.89 17.03 -0.21
N TYR A 30 -3.67 17.19 -0.71
CA TYR A 30 -2.65 16.15 -0.57
C TYR A 30 -2.24 15.94 0.90
N TYR A 31 -2.18 17.00 1.70
CA TYR A 31 -1.94 16.89 3.14
C TYR A 31 -3.09 16.17 3.86
N PHE A 32 -4.34 16.46 3.46
CA PHE A 32 -5.50 15.70 3.94
C PHE A 32 -5.39 14.20 3.61
N LEU A 33 -5.02 13.84 2.38
CA LEU A 33 -4.79 12.43 2.01
C LEU A 33 -3.69 11.78 2.85
N TYR A 34 -2.66 12.55 3.22
CA TYR A 34 -1.58 12.06 4.07
C TYR A 34 -2.11 11.75 5.47
N CYS A 35 -2.88 12.65 6.07
CA CYS A 35 -3.55 12.41 7.35
C CYS A 35 -4.56 11.25 7.28
N LEU A 36 -5.28 11.12 6.16
CA LEU A 36 -6.24 10.04 5.92
C LEU A 36 -5.56 8.66 5.95
N LEU A 37 -4.38 8.53 5.33
CA LEU A 37 -3.58 7.30 5.34
C LEU A 37 -3.04 6.93 6.74
N GLU A 38 -2.93 7.91 7.63
CA GLU A 38 -2.40 7.79 9.00
C GLU A 38 -3.47 7.62 10.07
N LEU A 39 -4.76 7.62 9.71
CA LEU A 39 -5.83 7.46 10.67
C LEU A 39 -5.69 6.18 11.49
N LYS A 40 -5.84 6.33 12.81
CA LYS A 40 -5.94 5.22 13.76
C LYS A 40 -7.39 4.95 14.12
N THR A 41 -7.63 3.78 14.72
CA THR A 41 -8.98 3.37 15.12
C THR A 41 -9.63 4.39 16.06
N GLY A 42 -10.83 4.86 15.67
CA GLY A 42 -11.58 5.87 16.39
C GLY A 42 -11.14 7.32 16.12
N GLU A 43 -10.24 7.56 15.16
CA GLU A 43 -9.93 8.90 14.66
C GLU A 43 -10.77 9.23 13.42
N GLU A 44 -10.92 10.53 13.15
CA GLU A 44 -11.48 11.07 11.91
C GLU A 44 -10.60 12.22 11.40
N VAL A 45 -10.58 12.42 10.08
CA VAL A 45 -9.94 13.56 9.43
C VAL A 45 -10.97 14.35 8.64
N GLY A 46 -10.92 15.68 8.69
CA GLY A 46 -11.78 16.52 7.86
C GLY A 46 -11.02 17.57 7.06
N PHE A 47 -11.53 17.85 5.87
CA PHE A 47 -11.02 18.85 4.92
C PHE A 47 -11.96 20.06 4.92
N GLU A 48 -11.44 21.27 5.14
CA GLU A 48 -12.21 22.52 5.15
C GLU A 48 -13.42 22.48 6.11
N ALA A 49 -13.27 21.78 7.24
CA ALA A 49 -14.35 21.54 8.21
C ALA A 49 -14.18 22.34 9.51
N LYS A 50 -13.01 22.23 10.16
CA LYS A 50 -12.64 23.01 11.36
C LYS A 50 -11.43 23.92 11.14
N GLU A 51 -10.60 23.56 10.17
CA GLU A 51 -9.41 24.24 9.65
C GLU A 51 -9.18 23.64 8.24
N ASP A 52 -8.18 24.11 7.47
CA ASP A 52 -7.80 23.52 6.18
C ASP A 52 -7.81 21.97 6.24
N VAL A 53 -7.14 21.41 7.26
CA VAL A 53 -7.22 19.99 7.63
C VAL A 53 -7.31 19.86 9.15
N HIS A 54 -8.13 18.95 9.65
CA HIS A 54 -8.15 18.60 11.06
C HIS A 54 -8.20 17.10 11.30
N VAL A 55 -7.67 16.65 12.43
CA VAL A 55 -7.79 15.26 12.89
C VAL A 55 -8.40 15.27 14.28
N THR A 56 -9.53 14.57 14.49
CA THR A 56 -10.14 14.41 15.80
C THR A 56 -9.95 12.97 16.26
N SER A 57 -9.47 12.79 17.48
CA SER A 57 -9.30 11.48 18.10
C SER A 57 -10.54 11.06 18.89
N LYS A 58 -10.62 9.76 19.22
CA LYS A 58 -11.75 9.17 19.95
C LYS A 58 -12.10 9.87 21.26
N ASN A 59 -11.11 10.46 21.95
CA ASN A 59 -11.32 11.17 23.22
C ASN A 59 -11.69 12.65 23.05
N GLY A 60 -11.88 13.12 21.82
CA GLY A 60 -12.23 14.50 21.50
C GLY A 60 -11.05 15.45 21.38
N GLN A 61 -9.80 15.00 21.54
CA GLN A 61 -8.64 15.85 21.20
C GLN A 61 -8.60 16.08 19.70
N THR A 62 -8.40 17.34 19.29
CA THR A 62 -8.38 17.75 17.89
C THR A 62 -7.06 18.43 17.53
N ILE A 63 -6.47 18.03 16.41
CA ILE A 63 -5.37 18.73 15.77
C ILE A 63 -5.97 19.60 14.67
N LEU A 64 -5.73 20.91 14.73
CA LEU A 64 -6.09 21.88 13.70
C LEU A 64 -4.83 22.23 12.91
N SER A 65 -4.80 21.85 11.63
CA SER A 65 -3.65 22.05 10.76
C SER A 65 -3.95 23.09 9.69
N GLN A 66 -3.40 24.29 9.83
CA GLN A 66 -3.37 25.28 8.76
C GLN A 66 -2.21 24.95 7.82
N VAL A 67 -2.46 24.85 6.52
CA VAL A 67 -1.48 24.42 5.53
C VAL A 67 -1.20 25.55 4.54
N LYS A 68 0.05 26.00 4.49
CA LYS A 68 0.52 27.11 3.65
C LYS A 68 1.66 26.68 2.73
N HIS A 69 1.34 26.41 1.47
CA HIS A 69 2.32 26.11 0.43
C HIS A 69 2.66 27.35 -0.39
N THR A 70 3.95 27.68 -0.51
CA THR A 70 4.43 28.76 -1.39
C THR A 70 5.21 28.22 -2.59
N ILE A 71 4.99 28.84 -3.75
CA ILE A 71 5.81 28.61 -4.96
C ILE A 71 7.02 29.55 -5.02
N SER A 72 7.14 30.51 -4.08
CA SER A 72 8.21 31.50 -4.08
C SER A 72 9.55 30.89 -3.69
N GLU A 73 10.59 31.26 -4.45
CA GLU A 73 11.97 30.85 -4.25
C GLU A 73 12.87 32.07 -4.13
N ASN A 74 14.00 31.90 -3.43
CA ASN A 74 15.05 32.91 -3.37
C ASN A 74 15.88 32.89 -4.66
N ASN A 75 16.84 33.81 -4.78
CA ASN A 75 17.71 33.92 -5.96
C ASN A 75 18.58 32.68 -6.25
N LYS A 76 18.62 31.71 -5.33
CA LYS A 76 19.34 30.44 -5.46
C LYS A 76 18.42 29.26 -5.81
N GLY A 77 17.11 29.50 -6.02
CA GLY A 77 16.12 28.45 -6.25
C GLY A 77 15.69 27.70 -4.99
N GLU A 78 16.05 28.19 -3.79
CA GLU A 78 15.65 27.57 -2.53
C GLU A 78 14.35 28.21 -2.02
N LYS A 79 13.54 27.46 -1.26
CA LYS A 79 12.32 28.02 -0.66
C LYS A 79 12.64 29.16 0.29
N ILE A 80 11.82 30.21 0.20
CA ILE A 80 11.97 31.41 1.05
C ILE A 80 11.86 31.04 2.54
N ASN A 81 12.48 31.87 3.38
CA ASN A 81 12.41 31.69 4.82
C ASN A 81 11.05 32.16 5.35
N LEU A 82 10.53 31.45 6.36
CA LEU A 82 9.44 31.96 7.19
C LEU A 82 10.03 33.02 8.12
N THR A 83 9.79 34.29 7.81
CA THR A 83 10.33 35.39 8.63
C THR A 83 9.48 35.61 9.87
N ASP A 84 10.06 36.18 10.93
CA ASP A 84 9.32 36.51 12.15
C ASP A 84 8.18 37.52 11.91
N SER A 85 8.22 38.26 10.80
CA SER A 85 7.17 39.23 10.39
C SER A 85 6.24 38.69 9.30
N ASP A 86 6.27 37.38 9.02
CA ASP A 86 5.48 36.77 7.95
C ASP A 86 3.98 36.93 8.20
N ASP A 87 3.26 37.51 7.24
CA ASP A 87 1.83 37.82 7.40
C ASP A 87 0.97 36.55 7.53
N ASP A 88 1.31 35.49 6.79
CA ASP A 88 0.58 34.22 6.85
C ASP A 88 0.68 33.59 8.25
N LEU A 89 1.87 33.66 8.88
CA LEU A 89 2.07 33.20 10.26
C LEU A 89 1.16 33.95 11.23
N TRP A 90 1.22 35.28 11.19
CA TRP A 90 0.48 36.10 12.16
C TRP A 90 -1.02 36.08 11.94
N LYS A 91 -1.47 36.02 10.68
CA LYS A 91 -2.88 35.83 10.34
C LYS A 91 -3.39 34.47 10.82
N THR A 92 -2.59 33.41 10.68
CA THR A 92 -2.94 32.07 11.19
C THR A 92 -3.08 32.10 12.71
N LEU A 93 -2.10 32.64 13.43
CA LEU A 93 -2.17 32.80 14.89
C LEU A 93 -3.36 33.65 15.32
N TYR A 94 -3.64 34.73 14.59
CA TYR A 94 -4.81 35.57 14.84
C TYR A 94 -6.10 34.76 14.75
N ASN A 95 -6.32 33.99 13.67
CA ASN A 95 -7.53 33.18 13.49
C ASN A 95 -7.72 32.18 14.64
N TRP A 96 -6.65 31.51 15.08
CA TRP A 96 -6.72 30.59 16.23
C TRP A 96 -7.02 31.31 17.55
N VAL A 97 -6.50 32.52 17.76
CA VAL A 97 -6.87 33.37 18.89
C VAL A 97 -8.35 33.74 18.83
N GLU A 98 -8.90 34.02 17.63
CA GLU A 98 -10.33 34.27 17.46
C GLU A 98 -11.17 33.03 17.79
N PHE A 99 -10.71 31.82 17.46
CA PHE A 99 -11.39 30.58 17.88
C PHE A 99 -11.46 30.45 19.39
N ILE A 100 -10.35 30.77 20.09
CA ILE A 100 -10.30 30.78 21.57
C ILE A 100 -11.23 31.86 22.12
N ASN A 101 -11.23 33.06 21.53
CA ASN A 101 -12.05 34.16 21.99
C ASN A 101 -13.55 33.97 21.76
N ALA A 102 -13.92 33.19 20.75
CA ALA A 102 -15.29 32.81 20.48
C ALA A 102 -15.85 31.80 21.51
N GLN A 103 -15.01 31.11 22.28
CA GLN A 103 -15.47 30.22 23.35
C GLN A 103 -16.00 31.01 24.55
N LYS A 104 -16.91 30.41 25.32
CA LYS A 104 -17.32 30.96 26.61
C LYS A 104 -16.11 31.05 27.54
N LEU A 105 -16.15 32.01 28.47
CA LEU A 105 -15.01 32.34 29.33
C LEU A 105 -14.48 31.12 30.11
N ASP A 106 -15.37 30.29 30.62
CA ASP A 106 -15.09 29.06 31.38
C ASP A 106 -14.70 27.87 30.49
N GLU A 107 -14.94 27.93 29.18
CA GLU A 107 -14.63 26.87 28.22
C GLU A 107 -13.27 27.10 27.51
N LYS A 108 -12.73 28.33 27.52
CA LYS A 108 -11.47 28.70 26.82
C LYS A 108 -10.30 27.78 27.18
N GLU A 109 -10.10 27.53 28.47
CA GLU A 109 -9.00 26.68 28.94
C GLU A 109 -9.14 25.24 28.45
N ASN A 110 -10.33 24.67 28.59
CA ASN A 110 -10.61 23.31 28.13
C ASN A 110 -10.50 23.19 26.61
N PHE A 111 -10.93 24.22 25.87
CA PHE A 111 -10.74 24.29 24.42
C PHE A 111 -9.25 24.22 24.07
N VAL A 112 -8.41 25.09 24.63
CA VAL A 112 -6.96 25.06 24.34
C VAL A 112 -6.31 23.74 24.77
N LEU A 113 -6.72 23.15 25.90
CA LEU A 113 -6.17 21.87 26.36
C LEU A 113 -6.51 20.68 25.46
N ASN A 114 -7.67 20.71 24.81
CA ASN A 114 -8.11 19.67 23.89
C ASN A 114 -7.68 19.89 22.43
N HIS A 115 -7.01 21.01 22.13
CA HIS A 115 -6.58 21.33 20.77
C HIS A 115 -5.06 21.45 20.65
N ARG A 116 -4.53 20.96 19.53
CA ARG A 116 -3.19 21.30 19.02
C ARG A 116 -3.34 22.11 17.75
N PHE A 117 -2.49 23.11 17.55
CA PHE A 117 -2.54 24.04 16.44
C PHE A 117 -1.24 23.92 15.65
N ILE A 118 -1.32 23.47 14.41
CA ILE A 118 -0.15 23.17 13.60
C ILE A 118 -0.17 24.01 12.33
N LEU A 119 0.89 24.80 12.11
CA LEU A 119 1.11 25.47 10.84
C LEU A 119 2.07 24.63 10.00
N ILE A 120 1.56 24.04 8.92
CA ILE A 120 2.36 23.30 7.94
C ILE A 120 2.79 24.27 6.84
N THR A 121 4.08 24.38 6.56
CA THR A 121 4.59 25.21 5.47
C THR A 121 5.80 24.61 4.79
N ASN A 122 6.05 24.94 3.52
CA ASN A 122 7.30 24.60 2.83
C ASN A 122 8.36 25.71 2.92
N LYS A 123 8.08 26.81 3.64
CA LYS A 123 9.07 27.85 3.95
C LYS A 123 10.10 27.29 4.94
N THR A 124 11.36 27.73 4.81
CA THR A 124 12.43 27.31 5.74
C THR A 124 12.28 28.00 7.09
N ILE A 125 12.33 27.24 8.18
CA ILE A 125 12.32 27.75 9.56
C ILE A 125 13.76 27.89 10.05
N GLY A 126 14.14 29.07 10.52
CA GLY A 126 15.46 29.31 11.10
C GLY A 126 15.54 28.81 12.55
N GLU A 127 16.68 28.25 12.96
CA GLU A 127 16.88 27.63 14.28
C GLU A 127 16.51 28.54 15.47
N ASN A 128 16.69 29.86 15.32
CA ASN A 128 16.41 30.85 16.37
C ASN A 128 15.22 31.79 16.07
N SER A 129 14.43 31.46 15.04
CA SER A 129 13.22 32.23 14.68
C SER A 129 12.16 32.15 15.78
N LEU A 130 11.15 33.03 15.74
CA LEU A 130 9.98 32.90 16.61
C LEU A 130 9.22 31.60 16.32
N ALA A 131 9.14 31.21 15.05
CA ALA A 131 8.45 29.99 14.63
C ALA A 131 9.03 28.72 15.28
N SER A 132 10.36 28.64 15.44
CA SER A 132 11.01 27.49 16.10
C SER A 132 10.84 27.45 17.63
N LYS A 133 10.34 28.53 18.24
CA LYS A 133 10.17 28.64 19.71
C LYS A 133 8.78 28.22 20.19
N PHE A 134 7.77 28.23 19.32
CA PHE A 134 6.43 27.78 19.68
C PHE A 134 6.44 26.32 20.12
N GLY A 135 5.67 25.99 21.15
CA GLY A 135 5.66 24.66 21.77
C GLY A 135 6.74 24.43 22.84
N ASP A 136 7.82 25.24 22.88
CA ASP A 136 8.89 25.11 23.88
C ASP A 136 8.66 26.00 25.11
N PHE A 137 8.38 25.36 26.26
CA PHE A 137 8.11 26.04 27.52
C PHE A 137 9.30 26.84 28.06
N LEU A 138 10.54 26.45 27.74
CA LEU A 138 11.74 27.15 28.18
C LEU A 138 11.95 28.47 27.43
N LEU A 139 11.40 28.56 26.22
CA LEU A 139 11.56 29.70 25.32
C LEU A 139 10.35 30.65 25.36
N GLU A 140 9.23 30.27 25.98
CA GLU A 140 7.98 31.04 26.04
C GLU A 140 8.20 32.49 26.45
N THR A 141 8.83 32.75 27.60
CA THR A 141 9.02 34.12 28.12
C THR A 141 9.86 34.97 27.15
N LYS A 142 10.93 34.39 26.60
CA LYS A 142 11.81 35.06 25.65
C LYS A 142 11.07 35.35 24.33
N ALA A 143 10.30 34.37 23.83
CA ALA A 143 9.51 34.52 22.61
C ALA A 143 8.45 35.62 22.78
N ILE A 144 7.71 35.65 23.88
CA ILE A 144 6.71 36.71 24.14
C ILE A 144 7.36 38.10 24.18
N GLU A 145 8.55 38.24 24.78
CA GLU A 145 9.28 39.51 24.77
C GLU A 145 9.72 39.93 23.36
N GLU A 146 10.22 38.98 22.57
CA GLU A 146 10.57 39.22 21.16
C GLU A 146 9.34 39.63 20.33
N ILE A 147 8.18 38.99 20.54
CA ILE A 147 6.91 39.33 19.88
C ILE A 147 6.49 40.77 20.24
N ARG A 148 6.59 41.17 21.52
CA ARG A 148 6.31 42.55 21.94
C ARG A 148 7.22 43.56 21.25
N LYS A 149 8.52 43.27 21.18
CA LYS A 149 9.50 44.13 20.48
C LYS A 149 9.17 44.24 19.00
N LEU A 150 8.80 43.13 18.37
CA LEU A 150 8.45 43.08 16.96
C LEU A 150 7.16 43.85 16.66
N CYS A 151 6.12 43.67 17.49
CA CYS A 151 4.86 44.40 17.41
C CYS A 151 5.04 45.92 17.54
N GLY A 152 6.01 46.37 18.34
CA GLY A 152 6.37 47.79 18.45
C GLY A 152 7.08 48.37 17.22
N LYS A 153 7.75 47.53 16.42
CA LYS A 153 8.58 47.94 15.27
C LYS A 153 7.91 47.71 13.91
N THR A 154 6.96 46.79 13.81
CA THR A 154 6.33 46.46 12.53
C THR A 154 5.63 47.66 11.92
N LYS A 155 5.76 47.81 10.60
CA LYS A 155 5.12 48.88 9.83
C LYS A 155 3.78 48.45 9.22
N SER A 156 3.49 47.15 9.15
CA SER A 156 2.20 46.65 8.66
C SER A 156 1.14 46.83 9.75
N PRO A 157 0.06 47.60 9.48
CA PRO A 157 -1.08 47.71 10.39
C PRO A 157 -1.73 46.36 10.69
N GLU A 158 -1.83 45.48 9.69
CA GLU A 158 -2.43 44.15 9.77
C GLU A 158 -1.62 43.24 10.68
N THR A 159 -0.32 43.08 10.41
CA THR A 159 0.57 42.28 11.25
C THR A 159 0.60 42.80 12.69
N LYS A 160 0.57 44.14 12.88
CA LYS A 160 0.49 44.76 14.21
C LYS A 160 -0.80 44.38 14.93
N LYS A 161 -1.94 44.43 14.23
CA LYS A 161 -3.25 43.99 14.77
C LYS A 161 -3.18 42.53 15.22
N TYR A 162 -2.63 41.66 14.37
CA TYR A 162 -2.54 40.22 14.66
C TYR A 162 -1.68 39.92 15.89
N MET A 163 -0.47 40.50 15.96
CA MET A 163 0.41 40.36 17.13
C MET A 163 -0.24 40.92 18.40
N SER A 164 -0.92 42.06 18.29
CA SER A 164 -1.61 42.68 19.44
C SER A 164 -2.73 41.78 19.97
N ASN A 165 -3.49 41.11 19.08
CA ASN A 165 -4.53 40.16 19.48
C ASN A 165 -3.94 38.97 20.25
N PHE A 166 -2.84 38.40 19.73
CA PHE A 166 -2.13 37.31 20.37
C PHE A 166 -1.64 37.70 21.78
N LEU A 167 -1.06 38.89 21.93
CA LEU A 167 -0.55 39.41 23.20
C LEU A 167 -1.65 39.83 24.20
N ALA A 168 -2.89 40.00 23.72
CA ALA A 168 -4.02 40.42 24.55
C ALA A 168 -4.75 39.25 25.23
N LEU A 169 -4.39 38.00 24.92
CA LEU A 169 -4.88 36.83 25.64
C LEU A 169 -4.53 36.91 27.13
N ASP A 170 -5.43 36.42 27.97
CA ASP A 170 -5.15 36.20 29.39
C ASP A 170 -3.84 35.40 29.56
N ALA A 171 -3.03 35.75 30.56
CA ALA A 171 -1.69 35.18 30.71
C ALA A 171 -1.69 33.66 30.84
N LYS A 172 -2.70 33.07 31.52
CA LYS A 172 -2.83 31.62 31.66
C LYS A 172 -3.18 30.99 30.31
N ILE A 173 -4.17 31.56 29.60
CA ILE A 173 -4.60 31.06 28.28
C ILE A 173 -3.49 31.19 27.24
N LEU A 174 -2.78 32.32 27.22
CA LEU A 174 -1.64 32.56 26.33
C LEU A 174 -0.54 31.52 26.55
N SER A 175 -0.21 31.22 27.81
CA SER A 175 0.80 30.20 28.12
C SER A 175 0.38 28.80 27.67
N LEU A 176 -0.89 28.43 27.87
CA LEU A 176 -1.43 27.16 27.37
C LEU A 176 -1.42 27.11 25.84
N PHE A 177 -1.86 28.18 25.18
CA PHE A 177 -1.92 28.25 23.73
C PHE A 177 -0.53 28.19 23.10
N PHE A 178 0.45 28.91 23.66
CA PHE A 178 1.84 28.89 23.21
C PHE A 178 2.42 27.46 23.17
N LYS A 179 2.09 26.64 24.17
CA LYS A 179 2.53 25.23 24.29
C LYS A 179 1.83 24.29 23.32
N ARG A 180 0.71 24.72 22.71
CA ARG A 180 -0.09 23.92 21.79
C ARG A 180 0.14 24.28 20.32
N ILE A 181 0.93 25.33 20.05
CA ILE A 181 1.31 25.74 18.71
C ILE A 181 2.57 24.98 18.27
N GLU A 182 2.55 24.52 17.03
CA GLU A 182 3.69 23.92 16.34
C GLU A 182 3.78 24.50 14.93
N VAL A 183 4.99 24.80 14.46
CA VAL A 183 5.24 25.23 13.08
C VAL A 183 6.17 24.22 12.42
N VAL A 184 5.67 23.53 11.40
CA VAL A 184 6.38 22.43 10.72
C VAL A 184 6.78 22.87 9.33
N SER A 185 8.09 22.75 9.05
CA SER A 185 8.64 22.95 7.70
C SER A 185 8.62 21.62 6.95
N GLU A 186 7.65 21.44 6.06
CA GLU A 186 7.55 20.27 5.18
C GLU A 186 8.13 20.61 3.80
N LYS A 187 9.34 20.12 3.56
CA LYS A 187 10.09 20.34 2.31
C LYS A 187 10.00 19.17 1.35
N GLU A 188 9.55 18.00 1.82
CA GLU A 188 9.40 16.84 0.97
C GLU A 188 8.25 17.06 -0.05
N PRO A 189 8.43 16.68 -1.33
CA PRO A 189 7.35 16.68 -2.29
C PRO A 189 6.19 15.77 -1.82
N ILE A 190 5.06 16.37 -1.45
CA ILE A 190 3.93 15.66 -0.82
C ILE A 190 3.39 14.49 -1.65
N ILE A 191 3.44 14.57 -2.98
CA ILE A 191 3.02 13.48 -3.87
C ILE A 191 3.93 12.25 -3.71
N GLU A 192 5.25 12.44 -3.61
CA GLU A 192 6.18 11.33 -3.38
C GLU A 192 6.02 10.77 -1.97
N LYS A 193 5.83 11.64 -0.97
CA LYS A 193 5.51 11.24 0.40
C LYS A 193 4.26 10.34 0.47
N LEU A 194 3.19 10.72 -0.23
CA LEU A 194 1.96 9.92 -0.33
C LEU A 194 2.19 8.58 -1.02
N LYS A 195 2.90 8.57 -2.14
CA LYS A 195 3.24 7.34 -2.87
C LYS A 195 4.03 6.37 -1.99
N ASN A 196 5.03 6.88 -1.27
CA ASN A 196 5.82 6.09 -0.33
C ASN A 196 4.93 5.54 0.80
N LYS A 197 4.02 6.35 1.32
CA LYS A 197 3.09 5.92 2.37
C LYS A 197 2.13 4.81 1.91
N VAL A 198 1.60 4.93 0.70
CA VAL A 198 0.78 3.87 0.08
C VAL A 198 1.61 2.61 -0.13
N LYS A 199 2.87 2.75 -0.59
CA LYS A 199 3.79 1.62 -0.78
C LYS A 199 4.09 0.89 0.53
N GLU A 200 4.35 1.62 1.61
CA GLU A 200 4.56 1.07 2.95
C GLU A 200 3.33 0.30 3.43
N ARG A 201 2.14 0.90 3.31
CA ARG A 201 0.86 0.26 3.68
C ARG A 201 0.58 -1.02 2.89
N MET A 202 1.15 -1.14 1.69
CA MET A 202 1.03 -2.30 0.81
C MET A 202 2.25 -3.22 0.88
N ASN A 203 3.07 -3.14 1.93
CA ASN A 203 4.26 -3.97 2.15
C ASN A 203 5.21 -4.01 0.94
N GLY A 204 5.39 -2.88 0.24
CA GLY A 204 6.29 -2.77 -0.90
C GLY A 204 5.71 -3.25 -2.24
N SER A 205 4.42 -3.62 -2.30
CA SER A 205 3.75 -4.08 -3.52
C SER A 205 4.02 -3.19 -4.73
N VAL A 206 4.29 -3.80 -5.89
CA VAL A 206 4.47 -3.10 -7.18
C VAL A 206 3.24 -2.32 -7.63
N PHE A 207 2.06 -2.64 -7.10
CA PHE A 207 0.79 -1.98 -7.45
C PHE A 207 0.52 -0.69 -6.67
N TYR A 208 1.45 -0.24 -5.82
CA TYR A 208 1.26 0.93 -4.98
C TYR A 208 0.89 2.21 -5.75
N LEU A 209 1.44 2.40 -6.96
CA LEU A 209 1.13 3.56 -7.80
C LEU A 209 -0.32 3.55 -8.27
N GLU A 210 -0.86 2.38 -8.57
CA GLU A 210 -2.26 2.23 -8.97
C GLU A 210 -3.19 2.49 -7.79
N ALA A 211 -2.88 1.90 -6.63
CA ALA A 211 -3.62 2.14 -5.40
C ALA A 211 -3.63 3.62 -5.02
N TYR A 212 -2.47 4.30 -5.12
CA TYR A 212 -2.36 5.74 -4.92
C TYR A 212 -3.29 6.51 -5.87
N ARG A 213 -3.24 6.21 -7.17
CA ARG A 213 -4.11 6.88 -8.17
C ARG A 213 -5.58 6.68 -7.84
N LYS A 214 -6.00 5.43 -7.59
CA LYS A 214 -7.39 5.08 -7.28
C LYS A 214 -7.87 5.74 -5.99
N LEU A 215 -7.05 5.73 -4.93
CA LEU A 215 -7.35 6.42 -3.68
C LEU A 215 -7.52 7.92 -3.91
N SER A 216 -6.52 8.53 -4.56
CA SER A 216 -6.50 9.98 -4.76
C SER A 216 -7.70 10.47 -5.57
N SER A 217 -8.10 9.74 -6.63
CA SER A 217 -9.27 10.09 -7.43
C SER A 217 -10.57 9.87 -6.68
N SER A 218 -10.72 8.73 -6.00
CA SER A 218 -11.98 8.39 -5.29
C SER A 218 -12.26 9.39 -4.17
N VAL A 219 -11.24 9.71 -3.36
CA VAL A 219 -11.38 10.70 -2.27
C VAL A 219 -11.59 12.10 -2.84
N PHE A 220 -10.97 12.44 -3.98
CA PHE A 220 -11.19 13.75 -4.61
C PHE A 220 -12.64 13.91 -5.08
N ASP A 221 -13.20 12.89 -5.73
CA ASP A 221 -14.58 12.90 -6.22
C ASP A 221 -15.57 13.01 -5.06
N ASP A 222 -15.42 12.21 -4.01
CA ASP A 222 -16.29 12.27 -2.82
C ASP A 222 -16.23 13.63 -2.12
N LYS A 223 -15.01 14.18 -1.95
CA LYS A 223 -14.81 15.54 -1.43
C LYS A 223 -15.53 16.56 -2.28
N TYR A 224 -15.35 16.51 -3.60
CA TYR A 224 -16.00 17.46 -4.52
C TYR A 224 -17.53 17.40 -4.39
N LEU A 225 -18.09 16.19 -4.39
CA LEU A 225 -19.53 15.97 -4.24
C LEU A 225 -20.07 16.53 -2.91
N ASP A 226 -19.42 16.22 -1.78
CA ASP A 226 -19.85 16.74 -0.47
C ASP A 226 -19.77 18.28 -0.39
N LEU A 227 -18.70 18.89 -0.89
CA LEU A 227 -18.55 20.34 -0.88
C LEU A 227 -19.57 21.05 -1.78
N THR A 228 -19.96 20.46 -2.92
CA THR A 228 -20.96 21.06 -3.82
C THR A 228 -22.35 21.17 -3.18
N ILE A 229 -22.66 20.29 -2.23
CA ILE A 229 -23.90 20.32 -1.45
C ILE A 229 -23.73 21.03 -0.09
N LYS A 230 -22.63 21.78 0.10
CA LYS A 230 -22.28 22.50 1.34
C LYS A 230 -22.18 21.61 2.58
N LYS A 231 -21.84 20.33 2.38
CA LYS A 231 -21.56 19.39 3.47
C LYS A 231 -20.05 19.42 3.77
N SER A 232 -19.69 19.39 5.06
CA SER A 232 -18.30 19.23 5.47
C SER A 232 -17.77 17.86 5.05
N PHE A 233 -16.59 17.81 4.44
CA PHE A 233 -15.97 16.54 4.09
C PHE A 233 -15.15 16.02 5.29
N THR A 234 -15.63 14.95 5.92
CA THR A 234 -14.97 14.30 7.05
C THR A 234 -15.06 12.80 6.86
N VAL A 235 -13.94 12.12 7.09
CA VAL A 235 -13.78 10.68 6.90
C VAL A 235 -13.27 10.09 8.21
N SER A 236 -14.09 9.27 8.84
CA SER A 236 -13.65 8.48 9.99
C SER A 236 -12.73 7.33 9.56
N HIS A 237 -11.99 6.75 10.51
CA HIS A 237 -11.26 5.52 10.27
C HIS A 237 -12.17 4.44 9.68
N ASP A 238 -13.38 4.27 10.20
CA ASP A 238 -14.31 3.24 9.72
C ASP A 238 -14.82 3.56 8.31
N ASP A 239 -15.14 4.82 8.02
CA ASP A 239 -15.45 5.27 6.64
C ASP A 239 -14.30 4.96 5.67
N PHE A 240 -13.05 5.20 6.10
CA PHE A 240 -11.88 4.91 5.28
C PHE A 240 -11.77 3.43 4.97
N PHE A 241 -11.99 2.57 5.98
CA PHE A 241 -11.98 1.13 5.79
C PHE A 241 -13.12 0.64 4.89
N GLU A 242 -14.33 1.18 5.03
CA GLU A 242 -15.47 0.74 4.24
C GLU A 242 -15.42 1.24 2.78
N LYS A 243 -15.05 2.51 2.57
CA LYS A 243 -15.15 3.17 1.26
C LYS A 243 -13.86 3.08 0.46
N TYR A 244 -12.72 3.28 1.12
CA TYR A 244 -11.45 3.49 0.44
C TYR A 244 -10.48 2.32 0.55
N ASN A 245 -10.71 1.35 1.45
CA ASN A 245 -9.84 0.18 1.55
C ASN A 245 -9.78 -0.62 0.24
N ASN A 246 -10.88 -0.60 -0.53
CA ASN A 246 -10.97 -1.17 -1.87
C ASN A 246 -9.99 -0.57 -2.90
N CYS A 247 -9.34 0.56 -2.60
CA CYS A 247 -8.26 1.12 -3.41
C CYS A 247 -6.98 0.27 -3.29
N PHE A 248 -6.76 -0.34 -2.13
CA PHE A 248 -5.61 -1.21 -1.87
C PHE A 248 -5.90 -2.65 -2.27
N ASN A 249 -7.17 -2.99 -2.53
CA ASN A 249 -7.58 -4.35 -2.83
C ASN A 249 -6.85 -4.96 -4.02
N ARG A 250 -6.28 -4.27 -5.00
CA ARG A 250 -5.51 -4.97 -6.05
C ARG A 250 -4.26 -5.70 -5.51
N ALA A 251 -3.74 -5.29 -4.35
CA ALA A 251 -2.74 -6.05 -3.60
C ALA A 251 -3.34 -7.09 -2.63
N TYR A 252 -4.64 -7.00 -2.35
CA TYR A 252 -5.43 -7.94 -1.54
C TYR A 252 -6.50 -8.67 -2.38
N MET A 253 -6.40 -8.71 -3.71
CA MET A 253 -7.44 -9.23 -4.61
C MET A 253 -7.24 -10.73 -4.62
N GLU A 254 -7.78 -11.30 -3.56
CA GLU A 254 -8.08 -12.69 -3.24
C GLU A 254 -8.16 -13.60 -4.47
N GLY A 255 -7.00 -13.97 -4.99
CA GLY A 255 -6.73 -15.35 -5.30
C GLY A 255 -5.77 -15.59 -6.45
N THR A 256 -5.58 -14.64 -7.35
CA THR A 256 -4.61 -14.83 -8.44
C THR A 256 -3.22 -14.42 -7.98
N LEU A 257 -2.27 -15.35 -7.98
CA LEU A 257 -0.86 -15.01 -7.81
C LEU A 257 -0.39 -14.28 -9.08
N ALA A 258 0.29 -13.15 -8.90
CA ALA A 258 0.87 -12.43 -10.04
C ALA A 258 1.82 -13.36 -10.79
N MET A 259 1.57 -13.55 -12.08
CA MET A 259 2.47 -14.30 -12.94
C MET A 259 3.70 -13.42 -13.24
N PRO A 260 4.88 -14.03 -13.46
CA PRO A 260 6.06 -13.28 -13.87
C PRO A 260 5.79 -12.41 -15.11
N ASP A 261 6.18 -11.13 -15.08
CA ASP A 261 5.97 -10.16 -16.18
C ASP A 261 6.69 -10.52 -17.50
N ARG A 262 7.53 -11.55 -17.47
CA ARG A 262 8.29 -12.08 -18.62
C ARG A 262 8.33 -13.60 -18.54
N GLU A 263 8.43 -14.27 -19.69
CA GLU A 263 8.70 -15.71 -19.72
C GLU A 263 10.01 -15.97 -18.96
N LEU A 264 9.93 -16.73 -17.87
CA LEU A 264 11.10 -17.12 -17.10
C LEU A 264 11.92 -18.09 -17.96
N GLU A 265 13.23 -17.88 -18.00
CA GLU A 265 14.13 -18.76 -18.73
C GLU A 265 14.01 -20.18 -18.17
N ILE A 266 13.75 -21.14 -19.07
CA ILE A 266 13.65 -22.56 -18.70
C ILE A 266 15.03 -23.18 -18.90
N ILE A 267 15.68 -23.53 -17.79
CA ILE A 267 16.92 -24.30 -17.80
C ILE A 267 16.53 -25.78 -17.81
N TYR A 268 16.70 -26.43 -18.97
CA TYR A 268 16.39 -27.85 -19.11
C TYR A 268 17.51 -28.70 -18.49
N PRO A 269 17.17 -29.84 -17.85
CA PRO A 269 18.17 -30.84 -17.49
C PRO A 269 18.81 -31.41 -18.76
N PHE A 270 20.06 -31.87 -18.64
CA PHE A 270 20.83 -32.41 -19.77
C PHE A 270 20.16 -33.63 -20.42
N ASP A 271 19.50 -34.45 -19.61
CA ASP A 271 18.83 -35.67 -20.02
C ASP A 271 17.37 -35.62 -19.56
N LEU A 272 16.46 -35.46 -20.51
CA LEU A 272 15.04 -35.27 -20.22
C LEU A 272 14.38 -36.62 -19.89
N GLU A 273 14.84 -37.69 -20.53
CA GLU A 273 14.37 -39.06 -20.38
C GLU A 273 14.67 -39.61 -19.00
N ASN A 274 15.75 -39.14 -18.36
CA ASN A 274 16.18 -39.63 -17.06
C ASN A 274 15.42 -39.07 -15.84
N GLN A 275 14.53 -38.08 -16.03
CA GLN A 275 13.67 -37.56 -14.96
C GLN A 275 12.76 -38.68 -14.44
N LYS A 276 12.58 -38.77 -13.12
CA LYS A 276 11.85 -39.87 -12.47
C LYS A 276 10.39 -39.89 -12.92
N PHE A 277 9.73 -38.73 -13.01
CA PHE A 277 8.35 -38.70 -13.48
C PHE A 277 8.22 -39.15 -14.95
N ILE A 278 9.22 -38.89 -15.80
CA ILE A 278 9.24 -39.35 -17.20
C ILE A 278 9.41 -40.86 -17.27
N LYS A 279 10.34 -41.43 -16.51
CA LYS A 279 10.51 -42.90 -16.42
C LYS A 279 9.22 -43.60 -16.03
N GLN A 280 8.56 -43.12 -14.98
CA GLN A 280 7.29 -43.68 -14.54
C GLN A 280 6.21 -43.64 -15.64
N LEU A 281 6.14 -42.56 -16.42
CA LEU A 281 5.17 -42.43 -17.51
C LEU A 281 5.50 -43.31 -18.73
N VAL A 282 6.79 -43.56 -18.98
CA VAL A 282 7.24 -44.52 -20.01
C VAL A 282 6.88 -45.95 -19.58
N ASP A 283 7.11 -46.30 -18.32
CA ASP A 283 6.92 -47.67 -17.80
C ASP A 283 5.44 -48.13 -17.81
N ILE A 284 4.49 -47.19 -17.83
CA ILE A 284 3.05 -47.46 -17.95
C ILE A 284 2.51 -47.31 -19.39
N ASP A 285 3.41 -47.16 -20.37
CA ASP A 285 3.11 -46.89 -21.78
C ASP A 285 2.25 -45.63 -22.00
N PHE A 286 2.38 -44.61 -21.14
CA PHE A 286 1.65 -43.35 -21.32
C PHE A 286 2.34 -42.42 -22.34
N ILE A 287 3.67 -42.50 -22.43
CA ILE A 287 4.48 -41.85 -23.47
C ILE A 287 5.54 -42.83 -23.99
N GLU A 288 5.89 -42.71 -25.26
CA GLU A 288 6.99 -43.47 -25.86
C GLU A 288 8.33 -42.83 -25.51
N VAL A 289 9.35 -43.65 -25.20
CA VAL A 289 10.69 -43.20 -24.82
C VAL A 289 11.37 -42.31 -25.88
N ASN A 290 11.04 -42.50 -27.16
CA ASN A 290 11.59 -41.75 -28.28
C ASN A 290 10.76 -40.51 -28.66
N ASN A 291 9.65 -40.24 -27.95
CA ASN A 291 8.82 -39.06 -28.20
C ASN A 291 9.40 -37.81 -27.53
N THR A 292 10.57 -37.38 -28.02
CA THR A 292 11.34 -36.24 -27.47
C THR A 292 10.50 -34.97 -27.37
N ARG A 293 9.57 -34.75 -28.32
CA ARG A 293 8.66 -33.60 -28.28
C ARG A 293 7.75 -33.65 -27.05
N LYS A 294 7.09 -34.79 -26.82
CA LYS A 294 6.17 -34.95 -25.69
C LYS A 294 6.90 -34.87 -24.34
N ILE A 295 8.07 -35.50 -24.25
CA ILE A 295 8.93 -35.44 -23.07
C ILE A 295 9.34 -33.99 -22.77
N LYS A 296 9.75 -33.23 -23.79
CA LYS A 296 10.09 -31.81 -23.64
C LYS A 296 8.87 -30.98 -23.20
N ASP A 297 7.70 -31.19 -23.80
CA ASP A 297 6.48 -30.47 -23.45
C ASP A 297 6.07 -30.70 -21.98
N MET A 298 6.15 -31.94 -21.49
CA MET A 298 5.82 -32.28 -20.10
C MET A 298 6.88 -31.75 -19.12
N THR A 299 8.16 -31.83 -19.48
CA THR A 299 9.25 -31.23 -18.70
C THR A 299 9.08 -29.71 -18.58
N THR A 300 8.72 -29.05 -19.69
CA THR A 300 8.43 -27.61 -19.74
C THR A 300 7.30 -27.23 -18.79
N ILE A 301 6.26 -28.07 -18.72
CA ILE A 301 5.14 -27.85 -17.80
C ILE A 301 5.58 -27.92 -16.34
N MET A 302 6.37 -28.94 -15.98
CA MET A 302 6.93 -29.10 -14.63
C MET A 302 7.85 -27.93 -14.24
N LEU A 303 8.79 -27.56 -15.12
CA LEU A 303 9.75 -26.49 -14.85
C LEU A 303 9.07 -25.11 -14.75
N ASN A 304 8.03 -24.85 -15.55
CA ASN A 304 7.23 -23.63 -15.42
C ASN A 304 6.54 -23.54 -14.06
N PHE A 305 6.03 -24.66 -13.54
CA PHE A 305 5.46 -24.69 -12.20
C PHE A 305 6.51 -24.31 -11.14
N LEU A 306 7.70 -24.91 -11.19
CA LEU A 306 8.79 -24.57 -10.27
C LEU A 306 9.24 -23.12 -10.36
N ASN A 307 9.37 -22.60 -11.58
CA ASN A 307 9.71 -21.21 -11.84
C ASN A 307 8.68 -20.26 -11.24
N CYS A 308 7.38 -20.58 -11.33
CA CYS A 308 6.32 -19.78 -10.68
C CYS A 308 6.44 -19.82 -9.15
N ILE A 309 6.64 -21.00 -8.55
CA ILE A 309 6.82 -21.16 -7.09
C ILE A 309 8.03 -20.35 -6.61
N ASN A 310 9.16 -20.43 -7.31
CA ASN A 310 10.36 -19.68 -6.97
C ASN A 310 10.14 -18.17 -7.08
N TYR A 311 9.54 -17.71 -8.18
CA TYR A 311 9.19 -16.30 -8.35
C TYR A 311 8.29 -15.79 -7.23
N TRP A 312 7.26 -16.55 -6.84
CA TRP A 312 6.36 -16.16 -5.76
C TRP A 312 7.06 -16.14 -4.40
N LYS A 313 7.99 -17.07 -4.12
CA LYS A 313 8.82 -17.05 -2.90
C LYS A 313 9.76 -15.85 -2.86
N GLU A 314 10.49 -15.60 -3.95
CA GLU A 314 11.45 -14.49 -4.07
C GLU A 314 10.79 -13.12 -3.93
N ASN A 315 9.54 -12.98 -4.38
CA ASN A 315 8.76 -11.76 -4.28
C ASN A 315 7.87 -11.71 -3.03
N HIS A 316 8.06 -12.64 -2.09
CA HIS A 316 7.32 -12.72 -0.82
C HIS A 316 5.79 -12.78 -0.99
N LEU A 317 5.31 -13.36 -2.08
CA LEU A 317 3.89 -13.55 -2.39
C LEU A 317 3.30 -14.80 -1.72
N ILE A 318 4.17 -15.77 -1.43
CA ILE A 318 3.87 -17.01 -0.70
C ILE A 318 5.03 -17.33 0.25
N VAL A 319 4.75 -18.07 1.31
CA VAL A 319 5.76 -18.62 2.23
C VAL A 319 5.95 -20.12 1.99
N SER A 320 6.98 -20.71 2.61
CA SER A 320 7.26 -22.14 2.45
C SER A 320 6.12 -23.05 2.94
N SER A 321 5.40 -22.66 4.00
CA SER A 321 4.25 -23.44 4.49
C SER A 321 3.12 -23.50 3.46
N ASP A 322 2.83 -22.40 2.76
CA ASP A 322 1.79 -22.36 1.71
C ASP A 322 2.06 -23.39 0.59
N VAL A 323 3.34 -23.66 0.32
CA VAL A 323 3.80 -24.57 -0.73
C VAL A 323 3.75 -26.02 -0.25
N GLU A 324 4.10 -26.28 1.01
CA GLU A 324 3.90 -27.61 1.59
C GLU A 324 2.41 -27.95 1.72
N ASP A 325 1.57 -27.02 2.15
CA ASP A 325 0.11 -27.22 2.21
C ASP A 325 -0.47 -27.54 0.82
N LEU A 326 -0.01 -26.84 -0.24
CA LEU A 326 -0.35 -27.15 -1.62
C LEU A 326 0.06 -28.58 -2.00
N TYR A 327 1.27 -29.00 -1.63
CA TYR A 327 1.78 -30.33 -1.94
C TYR A 327 1.02 -31.43 -1.20
N ASP A 328 0.76 -31.24 0.09
CA ASP A 328 0.01 -32.19 0.92
C ASP A 328 -1.42 -32.38 0.40
N GLU A 329 -2.12 -31.29 0.08
CA GLU A 329 -3.45 -31.36 -0.53
C GLU A 329 -3.41 -32.04 -1.91
N SER A 330 -2.38 -31.74 -2.73
CA SER A 330 -2.23 -32.37 -4.04
C SER A 330 -1.98 -33.88 -3.93
N VAL A 331 -1.17 -34.32 -2.95
CA VAL A 331 -0.96 -35.74 -2.66
C VAL A 331 -2.28 -36.38 -2.22
N TYR A 332 -3.01 -35.76 -1.30
CA TYR A 332 -4.30 -36.27 -0.83
C TYR A 332 -5.32 -36.48 -1.97
N VAL A 333 -5.45 -35.50 -2.87
CA VAL A 333 -6.37 -35.64 -4.01
C VAL A 333 -5.88 -36.72 -4.99
N TRP A 334 -4.56 -36.84 -5.22
CA TRP A 334 -4.00 -37.94 -6.01
C TRP A 334 -4.25 -39.31 -5.36
N GLU A 335 -4.09 -39.45 -4.04
CA GLU A 335 -4.32 -40.71 -3.31
C GLU A 335 -5.76 -41.19 -3.49
N ASN A 336 -6.74 -40.29 -3.42
CA ASN A 336 -8.15 -40.64 -3.65
C ASN A 336 -8.36 -41.21 -5.07
N GLU A 337 -7.76 -40.60 -6.09
CA GLU A 337 -7.83 -41.11 -7.46
C GLU A 337 -7.07 -42.44 -7.62
N PHE A 338 -5.91 -42.58 -6.97
CA PHE A 338 -5.11 -43.79 -7.00
C PHE A 338 -5.88 -44.98 -6.41
N GLU A 339 -6.46 -44.79 -5.23
CA GLU A 339 -7.29 -45.80 -4.57
C GLU A 339 -8.47 -46.21 -5.46
N GLU A 340 -9.16 -45.24 -6.07
CA GLU A 340 -10.27 -45.52 -6.98
C GLU A 340 -9.83 -46.33 -8.22
N LYS A 341 -8.73 -45.96 -8.88
CA LYS A 341 -8.30 -46.63 -10.12
C LYS A 341 -7.70 -48.02 -9.90
N PHE A 342 -7.19 -48.28 -8.70
CA PHE A 342 -6.54 -49.55 -8.37
C PHE A 342 -7.36 -50.45 -7.44
N ASP A 343 -8.58 -50.09 -7.04
CA ASP A 343 -9.42 -50.93 -6.17
C ASP A 343 -9.65 -52.34 -6.75
N GLU A 344 -10.05 -52.43 -8.03
CA GLU A 344 -10.23 -53.71 -8.72
C GLU A 344 -8.93 -54.53 -8.79
N ILE A 345 -7.79 -53.87 -9.00
CA ILE A 345 -6.47 -54.51 -9.02
C ILE A 345 -6.12 -55.08 -7.65
N LYS A 346 -6.40 -54.35 -6.57
CA LYS A 346 -6.16 -54.81 -5.18
C LYS A 346 -6.98 -56.06 -4.86
N ILE A 347 -8.21 -56.14 -5.35
CA ILE A 347 -9.06 -57.33 -5.19
C ILE A 347 -8.47 -58.50 -5.96
N LEU A 348 -8.16 -58.31 -7.24
CA LEU A 348 -7.59 -59.37 -8.09
C LEU A 348 -6.27 -59.93 -7.54
N LEU A 349 -5.39 -59.07 -7.02
CA LEU A 349 -4.11 -59.49 -6.44
C LEU A 349 -4.24 -60.26 -5.13
N ARG A 350 -5.40 -60.18 -4.43
CA ARG A 350 -5.67 -61.02 -3.25
C ARG A 350 -6.12 -62.44 -3.62
N GLU A 351 -6.62 -62.62 -4.83
CA GLU A 351 -7.19 -63.89 -5.32
C GLU A 351 -6.17 -64.71 -6.14
N ILE A 352 -4.98 -64.17 -6.42
CA ILE A 352 -4.00 -64.75 -7.34
C ILE A 352 -2.66 -65.00 -6.62
N ASP A 353 -2.14 -66.23 -6.74
CA ASP A 353 -0.86 -66.66 -6.13
C ASP A 353 0.40 -66.30 -6.96
N ASP A 354 0.27 -65.95 -8.25
CA ASP A 354 1.40 -65.53 -9.10
C ASP A 354 1.10 -64.21 -9.84
N VAL A 355 1.78 -63.14 -9.42
CA VAL A 355 1.64 -61.75 -9.92
C VAL A 355 2.24 -61.56 -11.33
N ARG A 356 2.83 -62.59 -11.93
CA ARG A 356 3.47 -62.56 -13.27
C ARG A 356 2.51 -62.87 -14.42
N ASP A 357 1.21 -62.69 -14.22
CA ASP A 357 0.25 -62.79 -15.31
C ASP A 357 0.31 -61.52 -16.19
N ASP A 358 0.67 -61.71 -17.46
CA ASP A 358 0.67 -60.67 -18.48
C ASP A 358 -0.70 -59.95 -18.60
N GLU A 359 -1.80 -60.62 -18.27
CA GLU A 359 -3.13 -60.02 -18.25
C GLU A 359 -3.30 -59.04 -17.08
N ILE A 360 -2.77 -59.35 -15.89
CA ILE A 360 -2.79 -58.46 -14.73
C ILE A 360 -1.93 -57.23 -15.01
N ASN A 361 -0.72 -57.42 -15.54
CA ASN A 361 0.16 -56.30 -15.90
C ASN A 361 -0.50 -55.35 -16.91
N LYS A 362 -1.23 -55.89 -17.90
CA LYS A 362 -2.03 -55.06 -18.84
C LYS A 362 -3.13 -54.27 -18.13
N LYS A 363 -3.81 -54.87 -17.15
CA LYS A 363 -4.83 -54.18 -16.34
C LYS A 363 -4.21 -53.09 -15.47
N ILE A 364 -3.07 -53.37 -14.82
CA ILE A 364 -2.31 -52.39 -14.03
C ILE A 364 -1.90 -51.19 -14.90
N ASN A 365 -1.27 -51.43 -16.06
CA ASN A 365 -0.87 -50.35 -16.97
C ASN A 365 -2.08 -49.57 -17.50
N LYS A 366 -3.23 -50.23 -17.71
CA LYS A 366 -4.47 -49.56 -18.09
C LYS A 366 -4.96 -48.63 -16.97
N SER A 367 -5.09 -49.12 -15.73
CA SER A 367 -5.47 -48.31 -14.57
C SER A 367 -4.51 -47.15 -14.33
N ALA A 368 -3.20 -47.37 -14.48
CA ALA A 368 -2.17 -46.34 -14.38
C ALA A 368 -2.39 -45.21 -15.40
N ARG A 369 -2.67 -45.55 -16.67
CA ARG A 369 -2.99 -44.54 -17.70
C ARG A 369 -4.29 -43.80 -17.41
N GLU A 370 -5.29 -44.48 -16.86
CA GLU A 370 -6.55 -43.86 -16.45
C GLU A 370 -6.34 -42.88 -15.29
N LEU A 371 -5.49 -43.23 -14.31
CA LEU A 371 -5.07 -42.36 -13.22
C LEU A 371 -4.38 -41.09 -13.73
N VAL A 372 -3.38 -41.21 -14.62
CA VAL A 372 -2.73 -40.03 -15.22
C VAL A 372 -3.76 -39.14 -15.93
N ASN A 373 -4.74 -39.73 -16.61
CA ASN A 373 -5.77 -38.98 -17.32
C ASN A 373 -6.80 -38.32 -16.38
N SER A 374 -7.11 -38.89 -15.23
CA SER A 374 -7.99 -38.26 -14.23
C SER A 374 -7.27 -37.13 -13.51
N VAL A 375 -6.05 -37.38 -13.03
CA VAL A 375 -5.23 -36.39 -12.33
C VAL A 375 -4.96 -35.16 -13.20
N ARG A 376 -4.74 -35.33 -14.51
CA ARG A 376 -4.55 -34.21 -15.45
C ARG A 376 -5.76 -33.27 -15.63
N LYS A 377 -6.92 -33.65 -15.10
CA LYS A 377 -8.15 -32.83 -15.09
C LYS A 377 -8.36 -32.13 -13.75
N LEU A 378 -7.65 -32.54 -12.71
CA LEU A 378 -7.69 -31.90 -11.41
C LEU A 378 -7.03 -30.52 -11.49
N LYS A 379 -7.50 -29.63 -10.61
CA LYS A 379 -6.90 -28.33 -10.42
C LYS A 379 -6.48 -28.19 -8.97
N VAL A 380 -5.29 -27.64 -8.77
CA VAL A 380 -4.73 -27.39 -7.45
C VAL A 380 -4.69 -25.90 -7.19
N LYS A 381 -4.60 -25.50 -5.91
CA LYS A 381 -4.52 -24.11 -5.50
C LYS A 381 -3.71 -23.99 -4.23
N ILE A 382 -3.14 -22.81 -4.00
CA ILE A 382 -2.68 -22.43 -2.67
C ILE A 382 -3.91 -22.05 -1.83
N GLN A 383 -3.87 -22.28 -0.51
CA GLN A 383 -4.99 -21.98 0.36
C GLN A 383 -5.39 -20.50 0.24
N ASN A 384 -6.71 -20.23 0.17
CA ASN A 384 -7.26 -18.89 -0.04
C ASN A 384 -6.79 -18.23 -1.36
N ARG A 385 -6.42 -19.03 -2.37
CA ARG A 385 -6.08 -18.59 -3.73
C ARG A 385 -6.98 -19.23 -4.81
N GLU A 386 -6.96 -18.66 -6.00
CA GLU A 386 -7.61 -19.22 -7.18
C GLU A 386 -6.94 -20.51 -7.62
N GLU A 387 -7.73 -21.37 -8.27
CA GLU A 387 -7.22 -22.57 -8.90
C GLU A 387 -6.21 -22.24 -9.99
N PHE A 388 -5.13 -23.00 -10.01
CA PHE A 388 -4.16 -22.93 -11.08
C PHE A 388 -4.78 -23.38 -12.41
N SER A 389 -4.25 -22.83 -13.51
CA SER A 389 -4.60 -23.32 -14.84
C SER A 389 -4.33 -24.84 -14.94
N PRO A 390 -5.03 -25.57 -15.82
CA PRO A 390 -4.77 -27.01 -16.00
C PRO A 390 -3.31 -27.33 -16.31
N LYS A 391 -2.64 -26.46 -17.09
CA LYS A 391 -1.22 -26.62 -17.41
C LYS A 391 -0.35 -26.52 -16.16
N LEU A 392 -0.59 -25.51 -15.33
CA LEU A 392 0.20 -25.27 -14.12
C LEU A 392 -0.08 -26.33 -13.04
N SER A 393 -1.33 -26.77 -12.89
CA SER A 393 -1.71 -27.87 -12.01
C SER A 393 -1.01 -29.18 -12.39
N ASN A 394 -0.95 -29.51 -13.69
CA ASN A 394 -0.22 -30.67 -14.17
C ASN A 394 1.28 -30.60 -13.83
N GLY A 395 1.86 -29.40 -13.87
CA GLY A 395 3.25 -29.18 -13.48
C GLY A 395 3.52 -29.53 -12.01
N CYS A 396 2.57 -29.25 -11.12
CA CYS A 396 2.63 -29.66 -9.72
C CYS A 396 2.70 -31.18 -9.57
N PHE A 397 1.78 -31.93 -10.20
CA PHE A 397 1.77 -33.39 -10.11
C PHE A 397 3.01 -34.04 -10.74
N TYR A 398 3.50 -33.52 -11.88
CA TYR A 398 4.75 -34.03 -12.46
C TYR A 398 5.93 -33.80 -11.53
N TYR A 399 5.99 -32.65 -10.86
CA TYR A 399 7.04 -32.37 -9.89
C TYR A 399 6.94 -33.28 -8.66
N LEU A 400 5.75 -33.51 -8.12
CA LEU A 400 5.54 -34.42 -6.99
C LEU A 400 5.91 -35.87 -7.34
N SER A 401 5.63 -36.29 -8.58
CA SER A 401 6.05 -37.60 -9.09
C SER A 401 7.57 -37.69 -9.24
N ASP A 402 8.22 -36.60 -9.66
CA ASP A 402 9.68 -36.54 -9.75
C ASP A 402 10.36 -36.57 -8.36
N LEU A 403 9.72 -35.97 -7.36
CA LEU A 403 10.11 -36.08 -5.95
C LEU A 403 9.80 -37.43 -5.31
N LEU A 404 9.09 -38.33 -6.01
CA LEU A 404 8.57 -39.60 -5.45
C LEU A 404 7.67 -39.39 -4.22
N ARG A 405 6.93 -38.28 -4.19
CA ARG A 405 5.81 -38.08 -3.26
C ARG A 405 4.55 -38.79 -3.74
N ILE A 406 4.43 -38.99 -5.05
CA ILE A 406 3.37 -39.76 -5.71
C ILE A 406 3.97 -40.64 -6.81
N GLY A 407 3.19 -41.58 -7.34
CA GLY A 407 3.55 -42.32 -8.55
C GLY A 407 2.36 -42.73 -9.41
N TRP A 408 2.64 -43.42 -10.51
CA TRP A 408 1.57 -43.75 -11.49
C TRP A 408 1.25 -45.23 -11.61
N HIS A 409 2.23 -46.10 -11.32
CA HIS A 409 2.04 -47.56 -11.33
C HIS A 409 1.58 -48.06 -9.96
N TYR A 410 0.91 -49.23 -9.89
CA TYR A 410 0.40 -49.80 -8.64
C TYR A 410 1.48 -49.98 -7.55
N ASP A 411 2.64 -50.52 -7.92
CA ASP A 411 3.81 -50.76 -7.05
C ASP A 411 4.90 -49.66 -7.18
N TRP A 412 4.49 -48.42 -7.49
CA TRP A 412 5.44 -47.33 -7.76
C TRP A 412 6.43 -47.07 -6.59
N GLU A 413 6.01 -47.30 -5.34
CA GLU A 413 6.92 -47.17 -4.21
C GLU A 413 8.08 -48.16 -4.31
N ASP A 414 7.80 -49.45 -4.53
CA ASP A 414 8.82 -50.49 -4.65
C ASP A 414 9.70 -50.32 -5.91
N LYS A 415 9.15 -49.74 -6.98
CA LYS A 415 9.87 -49.54 -8.24
C LYS A 415 10.84 -48.35 -8.22
N TYR A 416 10.53 -47.29 -7.47
CA TYR A 416 11.22 -46.01 -7.62
C TYR A 416 11.73 -45.37 -6.32
N ARG A 417 11.21 -45.71 -5.12
CA ARG A 417 11.77 -45.28 -3.83
C ARG A 417 12.84 -46.24 -3.35
#